data_AF-A0A4Y8ZQY4-F1
#
_entry.id   AF-A0A4Y8ZQY4-F1
#
_cell.length_a   1.000
_cell.length_b   1.000
_cell.length_c   1.000
_cell.angle_alpha   90.00
_cell.angle_beta   90.00
_cell.angle_gamma   90.00
#
_symmetry.space_group_name_H-M   'P 1'
#
loop_
_entity.id
_entity.type
_entity.pdbx_description
1 polymer ?
#
loop_
_entity_poly.entity_id
_entity_poly.type
_entity_poly.pdbx_seq_one_letter_code
_entity_poly.pdbx_strand_id
1 'polypeptide(L)'
;MAPVTRTLGPLHLEDLEPHRFEDLVRQLLYDFRSWRDLEATGRTGSDEGFDARATELVYGAEAVELESLEGALSGGAVEERQWLIQCKREKAIGPKKIEGYLEGLPSAREARLYGLIFAAACDFSIEARDRFYARARDLGFQEAKLWGKGEIEDQLYQPKNDHLLFAYFGVSLQTRRRSIKTEVRSRLAMKRKAKRLLQPHTSVMVRDASDDRYPFLDRTEQPRRVRGRWAVYRFGKCGAFGVELLFRRHFAFIDDDGEHWDYAERMNDAPPHDDPLPDPERPETDAARAEAFDQWSSLPEGNRAWYELMLVLPYESIIDIDEDGDDYFDGPHIYVQPFVPEGNGPFAEFKLVHLFAMSSWGRSCRDDDGRRMALFPRHQAVEDGVAGNTDAAASGSI
;
A
#
# COMPACT_ATOMS: atom_id res chain seq x y z
N MET A 1 3.34 -12.38 6.66
CA MET A 1 1.96 -11.86 6.70
C MET A 1 1.86 -10.70 5.73
N ALA A 2 1.16 -10.87 4.60
CA ALA A 2 0.99 -9.80 3.62
C ALA A 2 0.36 -8.57 4.29
N PRO A 3 0.80 -7.34 3.97
CA PRO A 3 0.09 -6.15 4.40
C PRO A 3 -1.29 -6.21 3.75
N VAL A 4 -2.30 -6.53 4.56
CA VAL A 4 -3.69 -6.45 4.12
C VAL A 4 -3.93 -4.98 3.81
N THR A 5 -3.86 -4.63 2.52
CA THR A 5 -4.48 -3.42 1.99
C THR A 5 -5.96 -3.60 2.27
N ARG A 6 -6.40 -3.16 3.45
CA ARG A 6 -7.81 -3.01 3.79
C ARG A 6 -8.37 -2.03 2.76
N THR A 7 -8.92 -2.57 1.68
CA THR A 7 -9.97 -1.90 0.92
C THR A 7 -10.96 -1.43 1.97
N LEU A 8 -11.26 -0.14 2.02
CA LEU A 8 -12.27 0.37 2.94
C LEU A 8 -13.57 -0.35 2.57
N GLY A 9 -13.92 -1.36 3.36
CA GLY A 9 -15.23 -1.98 3.27
C GLY A 9 -16.30 -0.93 3.58
N PRO A 10 -17.57 -1.22 3.23
CA PRO A 10 -18.67 -0.34 3.62
C PRO A 10 -18.61 -0.04 5.12
N LEU A 11 -18.87 1.21 5.50
CA LEU A 11 -18.87 1.60 6.91
C LEU A 11 -20.04 0.91 7.61
N HIS A 12 -19.77 0.25 8.74
CA HIS A 12 -20.81 -0.40 9.51
C HIS A 12 -21.50 0.61 10.44
N LEU A 13 -22.28 1.53 9.84
CA LEU A 13 -23.07 2.54 10.57
C LEU A 13 -24.01 1.90 11.60
N GLU A 14 -24.49 0.69 11.30
CA GLU A 14 -25.36 -0.10 12.16
C GLU A 14 -24.68 -0.58 13.46
N ASP A 15 -23.35 -0.61 13.51
CA ASP A 15 -22.59 -1.09 14.67
C ASP A 15 -22.27 0.04 15.68
N LEU A 16 -22.54 1.30 15.32
CA LEU A 16 -22.43 2.42 16.26
C LEU A 16 -23.46 2.30 17.39
N GLU A 17 -23.12 2.79 18.58
CA GLU A 17 -24.11 2.96 19.66
C GLU A 17 -25.19 3.97 19.22
N PRO A 18 -26.47 3.81 19.62
CA PRO A 18 -27.58 4.64 19.13
C PRO A 18 -27.31 6.16 19.23
N HIS A 19 -26.87 6.62 20.40
CA HIS A 19 -26.54 8.02 20.64
C HIS A 19 -25.33 8.51 19.81
N ARG A 20 -24.37 7.61 19.50
CA ARG A 20 -23.22 7.94 18.66
C ARG A 20 -23.61 8.09 17.20
N PHE A 21 -24.58 7.30 16.72
CA PHE A 21 -25.13 7.47 15.37
C PHE A 21 -25.89 8.80 15.24
N GLU A 22 -26.70 9.16 16.24
CA GLU A 22 -27.37 10.46 16.30
C GLU A 22 -26.37 11.63 16.32
N ASP A 23 -25.33 11.53 17.16
CA ASP A 23 -24.28 12.56 17.24
C ASP A 23 -23.47 12.68 15.93
N LEU A 24 -23.24 11.57 15.22
CA LEU A 24 -22.59 11.55 13.91
C LEU A 24 -23.44 12.28 12.86
N VAL A 25 -24.72 11.94 12.75
CA VAL A 25 -25.66 12.58 11.81
C VAL A 25 -25.77 14.07 12.11
N ARG A 26 -25.89 14.44 13.40
CA ARG A 26 -25.92 15.84 13.84
C ARG A 26 -24.65 16.59 13.44
N GLN A 27 -23.48 15.96 13.58
CA GLN A 27 -22.21 16.57 13.18
C GLN A 27 -22.11 16.77 11.66
N LEU A 28 -22.59 15.80 10.87
CA LEU A 28 -22.68 15.96 9.42
C LEU A 28 -23.67 17.06 9.02
N LEU A 29 -24.73 17.25 9.80
CA LEU A 29 -25.73 18.27 9.52
C LEU A 29 -25.22 19.69 9.71
N TYR A 30 -24.24 19.98 10.59
CA TYR A 30 -23.74 21.36 10.79
C TYR A 30 -23.32 22.04 9.49
N ASP A 31 -22.74 21.28 8.57
CA ASP A 31 -22.28 21.78 7.27
C ASP A 31 -23.33 21.70 6.16
N PHE A 32 -24.50 21.12 6.43
CA PHE A 32 -25.54 20.93 5.45
C PHE A 32 -26.29 22.23 5.14
N ARG A 33 -26.50 23.09 6.15
CA ARG A 33 -27.23 24.37 6.06
C ARG A 33 -26.72 25.36 7.10
N SER A 34 -27.10 26.63 6.94
CA SER A 34 -26.78 27.71 7.89
C SER A 34 -27.69 27.68 9.12
N TRP A 35 -27.39 26.80 10.06
CA TRP A 35 -28.16 26.67 11.30
C TRP A 35 -27.88 27.81 12.27
N ARG A 36 -28.93 28.39 12.87
CA ARG A 36 -28.81 29.18 14.11
C ARG A 36 -28.53 28.27 15.29
N ASP A 37 -29.30 27.19 15.39
CA ASP A 37 -29.22 26.25 16.48
C ASP A 37 -29.64 24.85 16.04
N LEU A 38 -29.05 23.84 16.69
CA LEU A 38 -29.22 22.43 16.42
C LEU A 38 -29.29 21.69 17.77
N GLU A 39 -30.50 21.59 18.31
CA GLU A 39 -30.79 21.05 19.64
C GLU A 39 -30.99 19.53 19.59
N ALA A 40 -30.28 18.80 20.47
CA ALA A 40 -30.47 17.37 20.66
C ALA A 40 -31.56 17.11 21.71
N THR A 41 -32.80 16.94 21.28
CA THR A 41 -33.95 16.66 22.15
C THR A 41 -34.00 15.22 22.68
N GLY A 42 -33.25 14.29 22.07
CA GLY A 42 -33.24 12.86 22.45
C GLY A 42 -32.50 12.49 23.76
N ARG A 43 -31.70 13.38 24.36
CA ARG A 43 -30.88 13.04 25.55
C ARG A 43 -31.64 13.04 26.89
N THR A 44 -32.83 13.62 26.95
CA THR A 44 -33.58 13.86 28.21
C THR A 44 -34.67 12.84 28.53
N GLY A 45 -34.82 11.77 27.73
CA GLY A 45 -35.70 10.65 28.08
C GLY A 45 -37.21 10.95 28.03
N SER A 46 -37.63 12.05 27.41
CA SER A 46 -39.04 12.28 27.07
C SER A 46 -39.29 11.83 25.63
N ASP A 47 -40.04 10.73 25.49
CA ASP A 47 -40.47 10.09 24.23
C ASP A 47 -41.41 10.99 23.37
N GLU A 48 -40.99 12.21 23.01
CA GLU A 48 -41.73 13.00 22.01
C GLU A 48 -41.48 12.52 20.56
N GLY A 49 -40.72 11.44 20.38
CA GLY A 49 -40.63 10.69 19.13
C GLY A 49 -39.59 11.18 18.11
N PHE A 50 -38.88 12.29 18.37
CA PHE A 50 -37.87 12.87 17.47
C PHE A 50 -36.51 13.08 18.13
N ASP A 51 -35.44 13.00 17.35
CA ASP A 51 -34.07 12.92 17.87
C ASP A 51 -33.39 14.30 17.98
N ALA A 52 -33.70 15.23 17.08
CA ALA A 52 -33.23 16.61 17.13
C ALA A 52 -34.18 17.62 16.45
N ARG A 53 -34.03 18.89 16.83
CA ARG A 53 -34.65 20.05 16.16
C ARG A 53 -33.57 21.04 15.74
N ALA A 54 -33.79 21.68 14.59
CA ALA A 54 -32.87 22.69 14.09
C ALA A 54 -33.62 23.93 13.61
N THR A 55 -33.00 25.10 13.77
CA THR A 55 -33.51 26.35 13.21
C THR A 55 -32.52 26.84 12.15
N GLU A 56 -32.94 26.85 10.89
CA GLU A 56 -32.18 27.38 9.75
C GLU A 56 -32.42 28.88 9.61
N LEU A 57 -31.37 29.64 9.31
CA LEU A 57 -31.45 31.06 8.96
C LEU A 57 -31.40 31.23 7.45
N VAL A 58 -32.41 31.89 6.91
CA VAL A 58 -32.46 32.25 5.49
C VAL A 58 -32.16 33.73 5.35
N TYR A 59 -31.09 34.02 4.63
CA TYR A 59 -30.70 35.37 4.26
C TYR A 59 -31.24 35.70 2.86
N GLY A 60 -31.67 36.95 2.65
CA GLY A 60 -32.09 37.42 1.33
C GLY A 60 -30.90 37.52 0.36
N ALA A 61 -31.16 37.45 -0.94
CA ALA A 61 -30.12 37.45 -1.98
C ALA A 61 -29.17 38.67 -1.92
N GLU A 62 -29.61 39.81 -1.37
CA GLU A 62 -28.77 41.02 -1.21
C GLU A 62 -27.74 40.93 -0.07
N ALA A 63 -27.88 39.97 0.86
CA ALA A 63 -26.96 39.83 1.99
C ALA A 63 -25.70 39.00 1.68
N VAL A 64 -25.74 38.19 0.60
CA VAL A 64 -24.68 37.20 0.28
C VAL A 64 -23.44 37.87 -0.33
N GLU A 65 -23.55 39.06 -0.95
CA GLU A 65 -22.39 39.77 -1.53
C GLU A 65 -21.43 40.36 -0.48
N LEU A 66 -21.86 40.54 0.77
CA LEU A 66 -21.04 41.14 1.83
C LEU A 66 -20.19 40.15 2.66
N GLU A 67 -20.38 38.83 2.51
CA GLU A 67 -19.63 37.82 3.30
C GLU A 67 -18.14 37.70 2.92
N SER A 68 -17.68 38.42 1.88
CA SER A 68 -16.30 38.39 1.39
C SER A 68 -15.30 39.23 2.23
N LEU A 69 -15.76 40.00 3.21
CA LEU A 69 -14.93 40.88 4.03
C LEU A 69 -15.21 40.64 5.50
N GLU A 70 -14.20 40.19 6.23
CA GLU A 70 -14.22 39.98 7.68
C GLU A 70 -14.74 41.24 8.41
N GLY A 71 -15.98 41.18 8.89
CA GLY A 71 -16.53 42.09 9.90
C GLY A 71 -17.83 42.80 9.51
N ALA A 72 -18.98 42.17 9.82
CA ALA A 72 -20.16 42.75 10.46
C ALA A 72 -21.39 41.86 10.25
N LEU A 73 -21.70 41.01 11.24
CA LEU A 73 -23.04 40.43 11.40
C LEU A 73 -24.01 41.55 11.82
N SER A 74 -24.56 42.27 10.86
CA SER A 74 -25.72 43.14 11.07
C SER A 74 -26.69 43.15 9.87
N GLY A 75 -26.76 42.06 9.11
CA GLY A 75 -27.88 41.77 8.23
C GLY A 75 -28.83 40.81 8.96
N GLY A 76 -30.02 41.28 9.34
CA GLY A 76 -31.02 40.43 10.00
C GLY A 76 -31.44 39.28 9.09
N ALA A 77 -31.54 38.06 9.64
CA ALA A 77 -32.12 36.93 8.92
C ALA A 77 -33.53 37.29 8.43
N VAL A 78 -33.86 36.94 7.19
CA VAL A 78 -35.13 37.29 6.55
C VAL A 78 -36.23 36.31 6.98
N GLU A 79 -35.87 35.05 7.21
CA GLU A 79 -36.79 34.00 7.63
C GLU A 79 -36.08 32.97 8.52
N GLU A 80 -36.79 32.44 9.52
CA GLU A 80 -36.35 31.31 10.33
C GLU A 80 -37.18 30.08 9.98
N ARG A 81 -36.50 28.97 9.68
CA ARG A 81 -37.16 27.73 9.29
C ARG A 81 -36.87 26.64 10.30
N GLN A 82 -37.92 26.05 10.87
CA GLN A 82 -37.78 24.95 11.82
C GLN A 82 -37.74 23.60 11.11
N TRP A 83 -36.75 22.79 11.47
CA TRP A 83 -36.50 21.47 10.91
C TRP A 83 -36.60 20.41 11.99
N LEU A 84 -37.23 19.30 11.62
CA LEU A 84 -37.27 18.09 12.44
C LEU A 84 -36.24 17.09 11.92
N ILE A 85 -35.47 16.49 12.83
CA ILE A 85 -34.45 15.50 12.48
C ILE A 85 -34.77 14.19 13.19
N GLN A 86 -34.86 13.12 12.39
CA GLN A 86 -35.03 11.76 12.87
C GLN A 86 -33.85 10.90 12.41
N CYS A 87 -33.24 10.18 13.34
CA CYS A 87 -32.19 9.21 13.13
C CYS A 87 -32.71 7.81 13.46
N LYS A 88 -32.58 6.85 12.54
CA LYS A 88 -32.91 5.44 12.78
C LYS A 88 -31.74 4.53 12.47
N ARG A 89 -31.12 4.01 13.54
CA ARG A 89 -30.03 3.05 13.45
C ARG A 89 -30.57 1.63 13.34
N GLU A 90 -30.94 1.22 12.13
CA GLU A 90 -31.44 -0.11 11.82
C GLU A 90 -30.73 -0.71 10.61
N LYS A 91 -30.66 -2.04 10.54
CA LYS A 91 -30.05 -2.75 9.40
C LYS A 91 -30.88 -2.69 8.12
N ALA A 92 -32.21 -2.58 8.24
CA ALA A 92 -33.11 -2.47 7.12
C ALA A 92 -34.43 -1.78 7.53
N ILE A 93 -34.90 -0.83 6.72
CA ILE A 93 -36.18 -0.15 6.89
C ILE A 93 -37.01 -0.35 5.62
N GLY A 94 -38.12 -1.07 5.74
CA GLY A 94 -39.04 -1.31 4.64
C GLY A 94 -40.07 -0.18 4.43
N PRO A 95 -40.80 -0.17 3.30
CA PRO A 95 -41.73 0.89 2.93
C PRO A 95 -42.87 1.13 3.95
N LYS A 96 -43.41 0.08 4.59
CA LYS A 96 -44.44 0.23 5.63
C LYS A 96 -43.88 0.79 6.93
N LYS A 97 -42.61 0.49 7.24
CA LYS A 97 -41.98 0.88 8.50
C LYS A 97 -41.62 2.36 8.49
N ILE A 98 -41.19 2.89 7.35
CA ILE A 98 -40.97 4.33 7.18
C ILE A 98 -42.28 5.11 7.30
N GLU A 99 -43.40 4.61 6.76
CA GLU A 99 -44.72 5.21 6.95
C GLU A 99 -45.12 5.26 8.43
N GLY A 100 -44.93 4.15 9.16
CA GLY A 100 -45.21 4.09 10.60
C GLY A 100 -44.36 5.07 11.42
N TYR A 101 -43.11 5.31 11.04
CA TYR A 101 -42.30 6.35 11.69
C TYR A 101 -42.81 7.76 11.42
N LEU A 102 -43.33 8.02 10.21
CA LEU A 102 -43.89 9.32 9.86
C LEU A 102 -45.26 9.58 10.50
N GLU A 103 -46.05 8.53 10.76
CA GLU A 103 -47.34 8.65 11.46
C GLU A 103 -47.19 9.13 12.91
N GLY A 104 -46.06 8.85 13.55
CA GLY A 104 -45.75 9.34 14.89
C GLY A 104 -45.30 10.80 14.94
N LEU A 105 -45.12 11.47 13.79
CA LEU A 105 -44.64 12.85 13.74
C LEU A 105 -45.79 13.86 13.84
N PRO A 106 -45.57 15.01 14.51
CA PRO A 106 -46.56 16.07 14.52
C PRO A 106 -46.79 16.63 13.12
N SER A 107 -48.03 17.06 12.85
CA SER A 107 -48.38 17.78 11.62
C SER A 107 -47.51 19.03 11.49
N ALA A 108 -46.82 19.17 10.37
CA ALA A 108 -45.88 20.26 10.14
C ALA A 108 -46.57 21.64 10.22
N ARG A 109 -47.83 21.69 9.79
CA ARG A 109 -48.66 22.90 9.87
C ARG A 109 -49.01 23.30 11.30
N GLU A 110 -49.30 22.33 12.15
CA GLU A 110 -49.68 22.55 13.54
C GLU A 110 -48.47 22.92 14.39
N ALA A 111 -47.34 22.23 14.17
CA ALA A 111 -46.08 22.47 14.88
C ALA A 111 -45.21 23.57 14.25
N ARG A 112 -45.68 24.26 13.20
CA ARG A 112 -44.94 25.29 12.45
C ARG A 112 -43.57 24.82 11.95
N LEU A 113 -43.48 23.55 11.55
CA LEU A 113 -42.26 22.95 11.00
C LEU A 113 -42.19 23.22 9.49
N TYR A 114 -41.01 23.60 9.02
CA TYR A 114 -40.71 23.82 7.61
C TYR A 114 -40.31 22.51 6.92
N GLY A 115 -39.38 21.75 7.51
CA GLY A 115 -38.82 20.58 6.85
C GLY A 115 -38.47 19.40 7.76
N LEU A 116 -38.26 18.26 7.12
CA LEU A 116 -37.93 16.98 7.77
C LEU A 116 -36.63 16.41 7.21
N ILE A 117 -35.71 16.01 8.08
CA ILE A 117 -34.53 15.21 7.73
C ILE A 117 -34.66 13.85 8.40
N PHE A 118 -34.68 12.79 7.60
CA PHE A 118 -34.69 11.42 8.08
C PHE A 118 -33.39 10.73 7.68
N ALA A 119 -32.57 10.35 8.66
CA ALA A 119 -31.30 9.68 8.47
C ALA A 119 -31.36 8.24 8.98
N ALA A 120 -30.86 7.28 8.21
CA ALA A 120 -30.80 5.89 8.62
C ALA A 120 -29.48 5.20 8.27
N ALA A 121 -29.12 4.22 9.10
CA ALA A 121 -27.92 3.40 8.93
C ALA A 121 -28.02 2.35 7.80
N CYS A 122 -29.12 2.35 7.02
CA CYS A 122 -29.37 1.42 5.92
C CYS A 122 -29.78 2.16 4.64
N ASP A 123 -29.67 1.48 3.50
CA ASP A 123 -30.18 1.98 2.23
C ASP A 123 -31.69 1.75 2.08
N PHE A 124 -32.32 2.61 1.28
CA PHE A 124 -33.76 2.58 1.00
C PHE A 124 -34.04 2.15 -0.43
N SER A 125 -35.05 1.29 -0.61
CA SER A 125 -35.60 0.99 -1.93
C SER A 125 -36.28 2.22 -2.54
N ILE A 126 -36.41 2.25 -3.87
CA ILE A 126 -37.14 3.31 -4.59
C ILE A 126 -38.56 3.46 -4.02
N GLU A 127 -39.27 2.35 -3.79
CA GLU A 127 -40.61 2.38 -3.21
C GLU A 127 -40.63 3.03 -1.81
N ALA A 128 -39.65 2.75 -0.96
CA ALA A 128 -39.55 3.38 0.36
C ALA A 128 -39.29 4.89 0.26
N ARG A 129 -38.44 5.32 -0.70
CA ARG A 129 -38.19 6.74 -0.98
C ARG A 129 -39.47 7.44 -1.44
N ASP A 130 -40.20 6.87 -2.39
CA ASP A 130 -41.43 7.46 -2.93
C ASP A 130 -42.51 7.62 -1.85
N ARG A 131 -42.70 6.59 -1.02
CA ARG A 131 -43.66 6.65 0.10
C ARG A 131 -43.26 7.69 1.14
N PHE A 132 -41.98 7.80 1.47
CA PHE A 132 -41.48 8.83 2.39
C PHE A 132 -41.84 10.23 1.89
N TYR A 133 -41.53 10.55 0.62
CA TYR A 133 -41.80 11.87 0.07
C TYR A 133 -43.30 12.15 -0.12
N ALA A 134 -44.11 11.14 -0.45
CA ALA A 134 -45.55 11.29 -0.49
C ALA A 134 -46.12 11.62 0.89
N ARG A 135 -45.72 10.85 1.91
CA ARG A 135 -46.23 11.01 3.27
C ARG A 135 -45.75 12.30 3.93
N ALA A 136 -44.50 12.72 3.72
CA ALA A 136 -43.99 13.99 4.23
C ALA A 136 -44.77 15.19 3.67
N ARG A 137 -45.19 15.14 2.40
CA ARG A 137 -46.06 16.15 1.79
C ARG A 137 -47.45 16.17 2.40
N ASP A 138 -48.02 14.99 2.66
CA ASP A 138 -49.34 14.89 3.32
C ASP A 138 -49.34 15.47 4.74
N LEU A 139 -48.22 15.32 5.47
CA LEU A 139 -48.02 15.93 6.78
C LEU A 139 -47.74 17.44 6.72
N GLY A 140 -47.61 18.00 5.51
CA GLY A 140 -47.48 19.43 5.26
C GLY A 140 -46.06 19.99 5.34
N PHE A 141 -45.02 19.14 5.35
CA PHE A 141 -43.64 19.62 5.25
C PHE A 141 -43.38 20.24 3.88
N GLN A 142 -42.72 21.39 3.86
CA GLN A 142 -42.33 22.08 2.62
C GLN A 142 -41.11 21.43 1.99
N GLU A 143 -40.20 20.91 2.80
CA GLU A 143 -39.01 20.20 2.34
C GLU A 143 -38.79 18.92 3.15
N ALA A 144 -38.39 17.84 2.47
CA ALA A 144 -38.01 16.59 3.13
C ALA A 144 -36.68 16.09 2.55
N LYS A 145 -35.82 15.51 3.39
CA LYS A 145 -34.57 14.87 3.01
C LYS A 145 -34.49 13.49 3.62
N LEU A 146 -34.08 12.53 2.81
CA LEU A 146 -33.85 11.15 3.23
C LEU A 146 -32.38 10.81 3.02
N TRP A 147 -31.66 10.55 4.11
CA TRP A 147 -30.26 10.15 4.12
C TRP A 147 -30.19 8.66 4.45
N GLY A 148 -29.86 7.83 3.45
CA GLY A 148 -29.53 6.43 3.67
C GLY A 148 -28.06 6.23 4.01
N LYS A 149 -27.65 4.97 4.10
CA LYS A 149 -26.25 4.59 4.33
C LYS A 149 -25.33 5.19 3.27
N GLY A 150 -25.67 5.06 1.99
CA GLY A 150 -24.88 5.62 0.90
C GLY A 150 -24.67 7.13 1.02
N GLU A 151 -25.73 7.91 1.27
CA GLU A 151 -25.60 9.37 1.40
C GLU A 151 -24.76 9.78 2.63
N ILE A 152 -24.85 9.05 3.74
CA ILE A 152 -24.04 9.30 4.95
C ILE A 152 -22.57 8.96 4.70
N GLU A 153 -22.28 7.83 4.06
CA GLU A 153 -20.92 7.43 3.69
C GLU A 153 -20.27 8.46 2.74
N ASP A 154 -21.00 8.89 1.71
CA ASP A 154 -20.52 9.90 0.76
C ASP A 154 -20.16 11.23 1.45
N GLN A 155 -20.96 11.64 2.44
CA GLN A 155 -20.63 12.82 3.25
C GLN A 155 -19.40 12.58 4.13
N LEU A 156 -19.26 11.41 4.74
CA LEU A 156 -18.12 11.07 5.61
C LEU A 156 -16.79 11.00 4.86
N TYR A 157 -16.80 10.58 3.60
CA TYR A 157 -15.60 10.50 2.77
C TYR A 157 -15.14 11.85 2.20
N GLN A 158 -15.88 12.94 2.43
CA GLN A 158 -15.41 14.27 2.05
C GLN A 158 -14.24 14.71 2.94
N PRO A 159 -13.19 15.36 2.39
CA PRO A 159 -12.01 15.75 3.15
C PRO A 159 -12.29 16.62 4.39
N LYS A 160 -13.34 17.42 4.37
CA LYS A 160 -13.77 18.25 5.51
C LYS A 160 -14.27 17.42 6.70
N ASN A 161 -14.80 16.23 6.44
CA ASN A 161 -15.36 15.32 7.44
C ASN A 161 -14.36 14.22 7.88
N ASP A 162 -13.08 14.32 7.52
CA ASP A 162 -12.04 13.35 7.91
C ASP A 162 -11.93 13.18 9.44
N HIS A 163 -12.19 14.26 10.18
CA HIS A 163 -12.22 14.25 11.64
C HIS A 163 -13.36 13.37 12.20
N LEU A 164 -14.52 13.35 11.52
CA LEU A 164 -15.66 12.48 11.87
C LEU A 164 -15.36 11.03 11.49
N LEU A 165 -14.81 10.81 10.30
CA LEU A 165 -14.41 9.48 9.85
C LEU A 165 -13.40 8.83 10.81
N PHE A 166 -12.46 9.63 11.34
CA PHE A 166 -11.49 9.18 12.32
C PHE A 166 -12.13 8.96 13.71
N ALA A 167 -12.93 9.89 14.20
CA ALA A 167 -13.53 9.81 15.53
C ALA A 167 -14.53 8.64 15.69
N TYR A 168 -15.27 8.31 14.64
CA TYR A 168 -16.32 7.30 14.68
C TYR A 168 -15.87 5.93 14.15
N PHE A 169 -14.98 5.89 13.16
CA PHE A 169 -14.58 4.64 12.49
C PHE A 169 -13.07 4.37 12.56
N GLY A 170 -12.26 5.26 13.14
CA GLY A 170 -10.81 5.11 13.24
C GLY A 170 -10.08 5.22 11.89
N VAL A 171 -10.74 5.76 10.85
CA VAL A 171 -10.20 5.88 9.50
C VAL A 171 -9.85 7.34 9.21
N SER A 172 -8.65 7.62 8.68
CA SER A 172 -8.26 8.97 8.23
C SER A 172 -7.63 8.93 6.84
N LEU A 173 -8.20 9.69 5.92
CA LEU A 173 -7.73 9.93 4.55
C LEU A 173 -6.46 10.80 4.55
N GLN A 174 -6.36 11.78 5.46
CA GLN A 174 -5.16 12.62 5.59
C GLN A 174 -3.93 11.83 6.08
N THR A 175 -4.13 10.88 7.00
CA THR A 175 -3.06 10.02 7.52
C THR A 175 -2.45 9.15 6.41
N ARG A 176 -3.27 8.65 5.48
CA ARG A 176 -2.81 7.88 4.30
C ARG A 176 -2.08 8.74 3.27
N ARG A 177 -2.51 9.99 3.04
CA ARG A 177 -1.79 10.91 2.13
C ARG A 177 -0.45 11.35 2.73
N ARG A 178 -0.39 11.51 4.06
CA ARG A 178 0.84 11.78 4.81
C ARG A 178 1.81 10.59 4.81
N SER A 179 1.31 9.35 4.81
CA SER A 179 2.16 8.15 4.77
C SER A 179 2.88 7.99 3.43
N ILE A 180 2.19 8.15 2.29
CA ILE A 180 2.82 8.02 0.95
C ILE A 180 3.92 9.07 0.74
N LYS A 181 3.67 10.33 1.13
CA LYS A 181 4.68 11.40 1.02
C LYS A 181 5.93 11.09 1.87
N THR A 182 5.73 10.50 3.04
CA THR A 182 6.82 10.13 3.96
C THR A 182 7.61 8.94 3.41
N GLU A 183 6.92 7.94 2.89
CA GLU A 183 7.52 6.76 2.25
C GLU A 183 8.37 7.14 1.03
N VAL A 184 7.85 7.98 0.13
CA VAL A 184 8.60 8.46 -1.05
C VAL A 184 9.84 9.25 -0.62
N ARG A 185 9.73 10.09 0.42
CA ARG A 185 10.89 10.84 0.95
C ARG A 185 11.95 9.91 1.55
N SER A 186 11.53 8.92 2.34
CA SER A 186 12.43 7.92 2.91
C SER A 186 13.18 7.17 1.83
N ARG A 187 12.45 6.66 0.83
CA ARG A 187 13.01 5.95 -0.33
C ARG A 187 14.03 6.80 -1.09
N LEU A 188 13.71 8.08 -1.36
CA LEU A 188 14.62 8.99 -2.04
C LEU A 188 15.85 9.34 -1.21
N ALA A 189 15.70 9.50 0.11
CA ALA A 189 16.82 9.75 1.01
C ALA A 189 17.77 8.55 1.03
N MET A 190 17.24 7.33 1.18
CA MET A 190 18.05 6.11 1.17
C MET A 190 18.72 5.89 -0.18
N LYS A 191 18.01 6.09 -1.29
CA LYS A 191 18.62 6.04 -2.64
C LYS A 191 19.79 7.00 -2.81
N ARG A 192 19.68 8.24 -2.31
CA ARG A 192 20.78 9.22 -2.35
C ARG A 192 21.94 8.79 -1.45
N LYS A 193 21.66 8.24 -0.26
CA LYS A 193 22.70 7.71 0.64
C LYS A 193 23.44 6.54 -0.03
N ALA A 194 22.72 5.54 -0.54
CA ALA A 194 23.30 4.41 -1.26
C ALA A 194 24.16 4.85 -2.45
N LYS A 195 23.68 5.79 -3.28
CA LYS A 195 24.48 6.32 -4.41
C LYS A 195 25.76 7.03 -4.01
N ARG A 196 25.80 7.61 -2.80
CA ARG A 196 26.97 8.33 -2.29
C ARG A 196 28.01 7.37 -1.71
N LEU A 197 27.56 6.33 -1.01
CA LEU A 197 28.40 5.44 -0.23
C LEU A 197 28.81 4.16 -0.97
N LEU A 198 28.01 3.72 -1.95
CA LEU A 198 28.24 2.46 -2.66
C LEU A 198 28.82 2.74 -4.04
N GLN A 199 29.95 2.11 -4.35
CA GLN A 199 30.63 2.24 -5.64
C GLN A 199 30.43 0.98 -6.49
N PRO A 200 30.12 1.11 -7.79
CA PRO A 200 29.99 -0.03 -8.69
C PRO A 200 31.17 -1.00 -8.59
N HIS A 201 30.86 -2.29 -8.61
CA HIS A 201 31.83 -3.39 -8.56
C HIS A 201 32.61 -3.59 -7.25
N THR A 202 32.33 -2.80 -6.21
CA THR A 202 32.88 -3.08 -4.87
C THR A 202 32.09 -4.17 -4.16
N SER A 203 32.74 -4.87 -3.25
CA SER A 203 32.07 -5.77 -2.32
C SER A 203 31.31 -4.96 -1.27
N VAL A 204 30.11 -5.41 -0.92
CA VAL A 204 29.28 -4.83 0.14
C VAL A 204 28.69 -5.96 0.98
N MET A 205 28.60 -5.76 2.28
CA MET A 205 27.97 -6.73 3.16
C MET A 205 26.52 -6.35 3.40
N VAL A 206 25.58 -7.26 3.15
CA VAL A 206 24.19 -7.11 3.58
C VAL A 206 24.02 -7.86 4.88
N ARG A 207 23.53 -7.19 5.93
CA ARG A 207 23.40 -7.74 7.28
C ARG A 207 22.08 -7.38 7.93
N ASP A 208 21.38 -8.37 8.46
CA ASP A 208 20.26 -8.17 9.37
C ASP A 208 20.74 -7.40 10.62
N ALA A 209 20.15 -6.24 10.89
CA ALA A 209 20.55 -5.40 12.01
C ALA A 209 20.29 -6.05 13.39
N SER A 210 19.45 -7.07 13.45
CA SER A 210 19.17 -7.84 14.66
C SER A 210 20.06 -9.07 14.84
N ASP A 211 20.92 -9.39 13.86
CA ASP A 211 21.82 -10.54 13.93
C ASP A 211 23.14 -10.19 14.63
N ASP A 212 23.25 -10.65 15.87
CA ASP A 212 24.40 -10.50 16.76
C ASP A 212 25.46 -11.60 16.58
N ARG A 213 25.21 -12.60 15.71
CA ARG A 213 26.13 -13.73 15.51
C ARG A 213 27.32 -13.37 14.62
N TYR A 214 27.18 -12.37 13.76
CA TYR A 214 28.29 -11.87 12.93
C TYR A 214 29.53 -11.58 13.78
N PRO A 215 30.74 -11.99 13.33
CA PRO A 215 31.06 -12.60 12.02
C PRO A 215 30.97 -14.13 12.00
N PHE A 216 30.43 -14.75 13.04
CA PHE A 216 30.37 -16.20 13.19
C PHE A 216 29.02 -16.77 12.69
N LEU A 217 29.06 -18.01 12.24
CA LEU A 217 27.87 -18.78 11.89
C LEU A 217 27.46 -19.67 13.04
N ASP A 218 26.14 -19.82 13.23
CA ASP A 218 25.63 -20.87 14.10
C ASP A 218 26.10 -22.24 13.63
N ARG A 219 26.47 -23.09 14.58
CA ARG A 219 26.94 -24.47 14.35
C ARG A 219 25.77 -25.46 14.25
N THR A 220 24.74 -25.11 13.49
CA THR A 220 23.56 -25.96 13.25
C THR A 220 23.60 -26.53 11.84
N GLU A 221 22.82 -27.58 11.58
CA GLU A 221 22.63 -28.17 10.24
C GLU A 221 21.64 -27.37 9.37
N GLN A 222 21.24 -26.16 9.80
CA GLN A 222 20.30 -25.34 9.04
C GLN A 222 20.95 -24.71 7.80
N PRO A 223 20.18 -24.27 6.81
CA PRO A 223 20.75 -23.57 5.64
C PRO A 223 21.56 -22.32 6.04
N ARG A 224 22.63 -22.01 5.29
CA ARG A 224 23.52 -20.84 5.51
C ARG A 224 22.79 -19.54 5.85
N ARG A 225 21.69 -19.23 5.16
CA ARG A 225 20.87 -18.02 5.37
C ARG A 225 20.24 -17.92 6.76
N VAL A 226 20.07 -19.05 7.45
CA VAL A 226 19.51 -19.10 8.80
C VAL A 226 20.61 -19.10 9.85
N ARG A 227 21.74 -19.76 9.55
CA ARG A 227 22.94 -19.84 10.41
C ARG A 227 23.65 -18.50 10.60
N GLY A 228 23.53 -17.61 9.62
CA GLY A 228 23.95 -16.21 9.69
C GLY A 228 23.21 -15.39 8.64
N ARG A 229 22.54 -14.32 9.08
CA ARG A 229 21.72 -13.43 8.25
C ARG A 229 22.55 -12.26 7.74
N TRP A 230 23.71 -12.63 7.20
CA TRP A 230 24.65 -11.73 6.59
C TRP A 230 25.37 -12.45 5.45
N ALA A 231 25.63 -11.73 4.37
CA ALA A 231 26.35 -12.22 3.20
C ALA A 231 27.00 -11.06 2.45
N VAL A 232 28.14 -11.35 1.82
CA VAL A 232 28.88 -10.41 0.97
C VAL A 232 28.38 -10.55 -0.47
N TYR A 233 28.14 -9.41 -1.11
CA TYR A 233 27.73 -9.33 -2.51
C TYR A 233 28.61 -8.32 -3.25
N ARG A 234 28.71 -8.48 -4.57
CA ARG A 234 29.24 -7.40 -5.41
C ARG A 234 28.13 -6.40 -5.72
N PHE A 235 28.34 -5.13 -5.41
CA PHE A 235 27.40 -4.08 -5.73
C PHE A 235 27.36 -3.82 -7.24
N GLY A 236 26.16 -3.86 -7.82
CA GLY A 236 25.93 -3.51 -9.22
C GLY A 236 25.65 -2.02 -9.37
N LYS A 237 24.42 -1.61 -9.04
CA LYS A 237 23.97 -0.22 -9.18
C LYS A 237 22.78 0.10 -8.27
N CYS A 238 22.46 1.39 -8.17
CA CYS A 238 21.21 1.86 -7.57
C CYS A 238 20.10 1.95 -8.63
N GLY A 239 19.24 0.94 -8.69
CA GLY A 239 18.13 0.81 -9.62
C GLY A 239 16.88 1.62 -9.27
N ALA A 240 15.80 1.38 -10.01
CA ALA A 240 14.48 1.97 -9.74
C ALA A 240 13.83 1.34 -8.49
N PHE A 241 13.99 0.02 -8.32
CA PHE A 241 13.35 -0.78 -7.28
C PHE A 241 14.18 -0.93 -6.00
N GLY A 242 15.48 -0.66 -6.06
CA GLY A 242 16.36 -0.86 -4.92
C GLY A 242 17.84 -0.77 -5.28
N VAL A 243 18.67 -1.24 -4.36
CA VAL A 243 20.08 -1.54 -4.60
C VAL A 243 20.17 -2.90 -5.29
N GLU A 244 20.84 -2.97 -6.44
CA GLU A 244 21.02 -4.21 -7.21
C GLU A 244 22.36 -4.85 -6.84
N LEU A 245 22.31 -6.10 -6.40
CA LEU A 245 23.45 -6.88 -5.94
C LEU A 245 23.65 -8.10 -6.83
N LEU A 246 24.87 -8.32 -7.30
CA LEU A 246 25.20 -9.44 -8.15
C LEU A 246 25.14 -10.74 -7.34
N PHE A 247 24.24 -11.64 -7.72
CA PHE A 247 24.04 -12.93 -7.04
C PHE A 247 24.61 -14.10 -7.82
N ARG A 248 24.38 -14.10 -9.14
CA ARG A 248 25.01 -15.08 -10.04
C ARG A 248 25.57 -14.40 -11.27
N ARG A 249 26.69 -14.92 -11.75
CA ARG A 249 27.32 -14.52 -13.00
C ARG A 249 27.85 -15.76 -13.69
N HIS A 250 27.46 -15.97 -14.94
CA HIS A 250 27.79 -17.14 -15.74
C HIS A 250 28.39 -16.73 -17.08
N PHE A 251 29.36 -17.49 -17.57
CA PHE A 251 29.73 -17.45 -18.98
C PHE A 251 28.50 -17.80 -19.81
N ALA A 252 28.23 -16.99 -20.83
CA ALA A 252 27.05 -17.13 -21.66
C ALA A 252 27.37 -16.99 -23.15
N PHE A 253 26.40 -17.35 -23.96
CA PHE A 253 26.41 -17.27 -25.40
C PHE A 253 25.14 -16.59 -25.88
N ILE A 254 25.28 -15.73 -26.88
CA ILE A 254 24.17 -15.16 -27.66
C ILE A 254 24.49 -15.43 -29.13
N ASP A 255 23.55 -16.05 -29.83
CA ASP A 255 23.71 -16.36 -31.25
C ASP A 255 23.64 -15.08 -32.11
N ASP A 256 23.99 -15.21 -33.39
CA ASP A 256 24.06 -14.07 -34.28
C ASP A 256 22.71 -13.42 -34.60
N ASP A 257 21.63 -14.17 -34.41
CA ASP A 257 20.26 -13.66 -34.51
C ASP A 257 19.82 -12.80 -33.31
N GLY A 258 20.57 -12.81 -32.20
CA GLY A 258 20.22 -12.11 -30.98
C GLY A 258 18.99 -12.65 -30.25
N GLU A 259 18.49 -13.83 -30.63
CA GLU A 259 17.33 -14.49 -30.05
C GLU A 259 17.68 -15.78 -29.31
N HIS A 260 18.63 -16.57 -29.84
CA HIS A 260 19.06 -17.80 -29.20
C HIS A 260 20.22 -17.57 -28.26
N TRP A 261 20.20 -18.26 -27.12
CA TRP A 261 21.17 -18.03 -26.05
C TRP A 261 21.42 -19.27 -25.21
N ASP A 262 22.51 -19.27 -24.47
CA ASP A 262 22.76 -20.26 -23.42
C ASP A 262 23.73 -19.72 -22.34
N TYR A 263 23.83 -20.38 -21.18
CA TYR A 263 24.88 -20.12 -20.19
C TYR A 263 25.36 -21.37 -19.47
N ALA A 264 26.60 -21.29 -18.97
CA ALA A 264 27.27 -22.33 -18.20
C ALA A 264 26.74 -22.41 -16.76
N GLU A 265 25.75 -23.27 -16.52
CA GLU A 265 25.07 -23.40 -15.22
C GLU A 265 25.99 -23.83 -14.07
N ARG A 266 27.01 -24.65 -14.37
CA ARG A 266 27.84 -25.33 -13.35
C ARG A 266 28.86 -24.44 -12.65
N MET A 267 29.03 -23.20 -13.09
CA MET A 267 29.98 -22.23 -12.54
C MET A 267 29.23 -21.02 -11.98
N ASN A 268 29.79 -20.29 -11.02
CA ASN A 268 29.27 -18.97 -10.63
C ASN A 268 30.42 -18.00 -10.28
N ASP A 269 30.60 -16.96 -11.10
CA ASP A 269 31.68 -15.95 -11.00
C ASP A 269 31.20 -14.66 -10.30
N ALA A 270 30.02 -14.68 -9.67
CA ALA A 270 29.48 -13.51 -8.98
C ALA A 270 30.18 -13.17 -7.67
N PRO A 271 30.44 -14.13 -6.76
CA PRO A 271 31.00 -13.79 -5.47
C PRO A 271 32.39 -13.17 -5.59
N PRO A 272 32.77 -12.27 -4.66
CA PRO A 272 34.09 -11.67 -4.67
C PRO A 272 35.20 -12.71 -4.52
N HIS A 273 36.30 -12.55 -5.25
CA HIS A 273 37.47 -13.42 -5.10
C HIS A 273 38.19 -13.19 -3.76
N ASP A 274 38.12 -11.97 -3.25
CA ASP A 274 38.74 -11.55 -1.99
C ASP A 274 37.71 -11.45 -0.85
N ASP A 275 36.67 -12.31 -0.85
CA ASP A 275 35.68 -12.34 0.23
C ASP A 275 36.37 -12.79 1.55
N PRO A 276 36.46 -11.92 2.58
CA PRO A 276 37.09 -12.28 3.85
C PRO A 276 36.25 -13.27 4.66
N LEU A 277 34.97 -13.45 4.31
CA LEU A 277 34.02 -14.32 5.01
C LEU A 277 33.35 -15.29 4.02
N PRO A 278 34.14 -16.13 3.33
CA PRO A 278 33.62 -16.99 2.27
C PRO A 278 32.62 -17.99 2.84
N ASP A 279 31.58 -18.30 2.05
CA ASP A 279 30.64 -19.34 2.41
C ASP A 279 31.31 -20.72 2.37
N PRO A 280 31.49 -21.41 3.52
CA PRO A 280 32.19 -22.69 3.57
C PRO A 280 31.42 -23.82 2.88
N GLU A 281 30.12 -23.66 2.63
CA GLU A 281 29.27 -24.62 1.93
C GLU A 281 29.30 -24.42 0.41
N ARG A 282 29.98 -23.36 -0.08
CA ARG A 282 30.07 -23.09 -1.51
C ARG A 282 30.92 -24.17 -2.19
N PRO A 283 30.41 -24.84 -3.24
CA PRO A 283 31.20 -25.79 -3.98
C PRO A 283 32.42 -25.08 -4.58
N GLU A 284 33.60 -25.71 -4.52
CA GLU A 284 34.77 -25.26 -5.26
C GLU A 284 34.44 -25.27 -6.76
N THR A 285 34.17 -24.10 -7.32
CA THR A 285 33.75 -23.95 -8.72
C THR A 285 34.93 -23.86 -9.69
N ASP A 286 36.18 -23.92 -9.23
CA ASP A 286 37.34 -23.61 -10.07
C ASP A 286 37.50 -24.58 -11.24
N ALA A 287 37.28 -25.87 -11.01
CA ALA A 287 37.30 -26.89 -12.07
C ALA A 287 36.14 -26.68 -13.07
N ALA A 288 34.92 -26.45 -12.58
CA ALA A 288 33.75 -26.21 -13.42
C ALA A 288 33.87 -24.88 -14.21
N ARG A 289 34.50 -23.88 -13.61
CA ARG A 289 34.81 -22.58 -14.24
C ARG A 289 35.87 -22.75 -15.32
N ALA A 290 36.91 -23.54 -15.07
CA ALA A 290 37.95 -23.84 -16.07
C ALA A 290 37.37 -24.58 -17.28
N GLU A 291 36.57 -25.63 -17.04
CA GLU A 291 35.87 -26.37 -18.11
C GLU A 291 34.94 -25.44 -18.92
N ALA A 292 34.14 -24.62 -18.24
CA ALA A 292 33.26 -23.66 -18.88
C ALA A 292 34.05 -22.60 -19.67
N PHE A 293 35.20 -22.16 -19.15
CA PHE A 293 36.07 -21.18 -19.82
C PHE A 293 36.71 -21.75 -21.09
N ASP A 294 37.21 -22.99 -21.06
CA ASP A 294 37.78 -23.64 -22.23
C ASP A 294 36.74 -23.75 -23.37
N GLN A 295 35.52 -24.13 -23.01
CA GLN A 295 34.41 -24.16 -23.97
C GLN A 295 34.05 -22.74 -24.46
N TRP A 296 33.85 -21.79 -23.55
CA TRP A 296 33.39 -20.45 -23.88
C TRP A 296 34.43 -19.64 -24.67
N SER A 297 35.71 -19.82 -24.38
CA SER A 297 36.81 -19.18 -25.11
C SER A 297 37.01 -19.74 -26.52
N SER A 298 36.45 -20.91 -26.83
CA SER A 298 36.41 -21.48 -28.19
C SER A 298 35.34 -20.83 -29.09
N LEU A 299 34.36 -20.13 -28.51
CA LEU A 299 33.27 -19.49 -29.25
C LEU A 299 33.76 -18.23 -29.97
N PRO A 300 33.10 -17.82 -31.08
CA PRO A 300 33.37 -16.54 -31.72
C PRO A 300 33.22 -15.37 -30.74
N GLU A 301 34.14 -14.40 -30.78
CA GLU A 301 34.16 -13.29 -29.83
C GLU A 301 32.84 -12.50 -29.78
N GLY A 302 32.19 -12.32 -30.94
CA GLY A 302 30.91 -11.63 -31.05
C GLY A 302 29.75 -12.33 -30.32
N ASN A 303 29.87 -13.63 -30.07
CA ASN A 303 28.81 -14.45 -29.48
C ASN A 303 29.05 -14.71 -27.99
N ARG A 304 30.24 -14.38 -27.48
CA ARG A 304 30.55 -14.52 -26.05
C ARG A 304 29.79 -13.46 -25.26
N ALA A 305 29.08 -13.91 -24.24
CA ALA A 305 28.22 -13.10 -23.40
C ALA A 305 28.42 -13.38 -21.92
N TRP A 306 27.83 -12.53 -21.10
CA TRP A 306 27.61 -12.73 -19.67
C TRP A 306 26.12 -12.90 -19.41
N TYR A 307 25.80 -13.85 -18.53
CA TYR A 307 24.49 -13.99 -17.92
C TYR A 307 24.62 -13.63 -16.44
N GLU A 308 24.03 -12.51 -16.03
CA GLU A 308 24.06 -11.99 -14.68
C GLU A 308 22.66 -12.00 -14.07
N LEU A 309 22.56 -12.49 -12.84
CA LEU A 309 21.35 -12.48 -12.05
C LEU A 309 21.56 -11.59 -10.82
N MET A 310 20.74 -10.56 -10.71
CA MET A 310 20.80 -9.55 -9.67
C MET A 310 19.68 -9.74 -8.66
N LEU A 311 20.03 -9.72 -7.37
CA LEU A 311 19.07 -9.52 -6.30
C LEU A 311 18.78 -8.04 -6.16
N VAL A 312 17.52 -7.70 -5.90
CA VAL A 312 17.09 -6.33 -5.62
C VAL A 312 16.84 -6.21 -4.13
N LEU A 313 17.60 -5.33 -3.47
CA LEU A 313 17.38 -4.93 -2.08
C LEU A 313 16.55 -3.63 -2.08
N PRO A 314 15.25 -3.67 -1.74
CA PRO A 314 14.41 -2.49 -1.72
C PRO A 314 14.94 -1.43 -0.75
N TYR A 315 14.83 -0.16 -1.11
CA TYR A 315 15.36 0.93 -0.27
C TYR A 315 14.67 1.01 1.09
N GLU A 316 13.41 0.62 1.16
CA GLU A 316 12.60 0.52 2.38
C GLU A 316 13.05 -0.63 3.31
N SER A 317 13.72 -1.65 2.77
CA SER A 317 14.31 -2.74 3.57
C SER A 317 15.62 -2.32 4.24
N ILE A 318 16.26 -1.23 3.78
CA ILE A 318 17.53 -0.74 4.32
C ILE A 318 17.25 0.17 5.52
N ILE A 319 17.81 -0.20 6.68
CA ILE A 319 17.80 0.63 7.88
C ILE A 319 18.87 1.71 7.76
N ASP A 320 20.11 1.30 7.51
CA ASP A 320 21.19 2.24 7.28
C ASP A 320 22.38 1.64 6.51
N ILE A 321 23.29 2.50 6.07
CA ILE A 321 24.54 2.11 5.42
C ILE A 321 25.71 2.72 6.19
N ASP A 322 26.61 1.86 6.63
CA ASP A 322 27.94 2.20 7.13
C ASP A 322 28.94 2.12 5.96
N GLU A 323 29.77 3.14 5.79
CA GLU A 323 30.68 3.26 4.65
C GLU A 323 31.98 2.49 4.88
N ASP A 324 32.44 2.44 6.14
CA ASP A 324 33.79 2.00 6.49
C ASP A 324 33.86 0.50 6.84
N GLY A 325 32.77 -0.08 7.38
CA GLY A 325 32.74 -1.49 7.77
C GLY A 325 33.38 -1.74 9.13
N ASP A 326 34.07 -2.87 9.30
CA ASP A 326 34.76 -3.22 10.55
C ASP A 326 36.00 -4.12 10.36
N ASP A 327 36.58 -4.60 11.47
CA ASP A 327 37.80 -5.42 11.48
C ASP A 327 37.69 -6.76 10.73
N TYR A 328 36.48 -7.24 10.41
CA TYR A 328 36.24 -8.49 9.68
C TYR A 328 35.84 -8.27 8.22
N PHE A 329 35.27 -7.11 7.89
CA PHE A 329 34.95 -6.72 6.52
C PHE A 329 35.26 -5.23 6.30
N ASP A 330 36.33 -4.98 5.55
CA ASP A 330 36.77 -3.63 5.14
C ASP A 330 35.95 -3.18 3.92
N GLY A 331 34.83 -2.52 4.19
CA GLY A 331 33.92 -1.99 3.18
C GLY A 331 32.48 -1.80 3.65
N PRO A 332 31.59 -1.30 2.77
CA PRO A 332 30.27 -0.86 3.22
C PRO A 332 29.39 -1.96 3.80
N HIS A 333 28.80 -1.70 4.97
CA HIS A 333 27.77 -2.54 5.58
C HIS A 333 26.39 -1.94 5.34
N ILE A 334 25.53 -2.72 4.69
CA ILE A 334 24.12 -2.40 4.48
C ILE A 334 23.31 -3.12 5.55
N TYR A 335 22.90 -2.37 6.57
CA TYR A 335 22.03 -2.86 7.62
C TYR A 335 20.58 -2.88 7.13
N VAL A 336 19.95 -4.03 7.22
CA VAL A 336 18.57 -4.24 6.75
C VAL A 336 17.64 -4.66 7.89
N GLN A 337 16.35 -4.53 7.63
CA GLN A 337 15.30 -5.01 8.51
C GLN A 337 15.44 -6.51 8.82
N PRO A 338 14.92 -6.98 9.97
CA PRO A 338 14.99 -8.38 10.34
C PRO A 338 14.48 -9.31 9.25
N PHE A 339 15.23 -10.37 8.96
CA PHE A 339 14.86 -11.31 7.91
C PHE A 339 13.58 -12.02 8.32
N VAL A 340 12.62 -12.09 7.39
CA VAL A 340 11.44 -12.92 7.56
C VAL A 340 11.83 -14.37 7.20
N PRO A 341 11.78 -15.33 8.15
CA PRO A 341 12.33 -16.68 7.95
C PRO A 341 11.72 -17.46 6.77
N GLU A 342 10.47 -17.15 6.44
CA GLU A 342 9.66 -17.81 5.39
C GLU A 342 9.71 -17.08 4.04
N GLY A 343 10.47 -15.97 3.92
CA GLY A 343 10.54 -15.13 2.73
C GLY A 343 11.92 -15.11 2.04
N ASN A 344 12.06 -14.29 1.00
CA ASN A 344 13.32 -14.05 0.29
C ASN A 344 14.34 -13.20 1.09
N GLY A 345 14.30 -13.26 2.42
CA GLY A 345 15.06 -12.38 3.29
C GLY A 345 14.69 -10.90 3.06
N PRO A 346 15.67 -9.98 2.97
CA PRO A 346 15.41 -8.55 2.80
C PRO A 346 15.17 -8.17 1.33
N PHE A 347 15.28 -9.11 0.39
CA PHE A 347 15.23 -8.88 -1.05
C PHE A 347 13.81 -8.88 -1.61
N ALA A 348 13.63 -8.25 -2.76
CA ALA A 348 12.39 -8.32 -3.53
C ALA A 348 12.06 -9.76 -3.96
N GLU A 349 10.78 -10.01 -4.24
CA GLU A 349 10.32 -11.33 -4.69
C GLU A 349 10.83 -11.72 -6.08
N PHE A 350 11.17 -10.71 -6.90
CA PHE A 350 11.71 -10.89 -8.24
C PHE A 350 13.23 -10.68 -8.28
N LYS A 351 13.84 -11.19 -9.35
CA LYS A 351 15.26 -11.03 -9.69
C LYS A 351 15.36 -10.31 -11.03
N LEU A 352 16.45 -9.58 -11.25
CA LEU A 352 16.72 -8.98 -12.56
C LEU A 352 17.75 -9.84 -13.29
N VAL A 353 17.50 -10.11 -14.57
CA VAL A 353 18.41 -10.87 -15.42
C VAL A 353 19.01 -9.94 -16.46
N HIS A 354 20.32 -10.02 -16.62
CA HIS A 354 21.08 -9.30 -17.62
C HIS A 354 21.87 -10.29 -18.48
N LEU A 355 21.45 -10.44 -19.73
CA LEU A 355 22.13 -11.25 -20.73
C LEU A 355 22.68 -10.34 -21.82
N PHE A 356 24.00 -10.18 -21.87
CA PHE A 356 24.66 -9.23 -22.77
C PHE A 356 25.97 -9.76 -23.34
N ALA A 357 26.20 -9.51 -24.62
CA ALA A 357 27.45 -9.81 -25.30
C ALA A 357 28.59 -8.92 -24.81
N MET A 358 29.81 -9.45 -24.83
CA MET A 358 31.01 -8.70 -24.42
C MET A 358 31.52 -7.73 -25.47
N SER A 359 31.04 -7.81 -26.71
CA SER A 359 31.51 -6.95 -27.79
C SER A 359 31.13 -5.49 -27.55
N SER A 360 31.94 -4.57 -28.09
CA SER A 360 31.82 -3.11 -27.91
C SER A 360 30.53 -2.49 -28.46
N TRP A 361 29.74 -3.24 -29.22
CA TRP A 361 28.42 -2.85 -29.73
C TRP A 361 27.27 -3.66 -29.07
N GLY A 362 27.52 -4.09 -27.82
CA GLY A 362 26.72 -4.96 -26.95
C GLY A 362 25.33 -5.36 -27.43
N ARG A 363 25.21 -6.61 -27.92
CA ARG A 363 23.93 -7.28 -28.13
C ARG A 363 23.36 -7.74 -26.79
N SER A 364 22.05 -7.64 -26.60
CA SER A 364 21.35 -8.22 -25.45
C SER A 364 20.21 -9.10 -25.93
N CYS A 365 19.94 -10.18 -25.22
CA CYS A 365 18.84 -11.10 -25.50
C CYS A 365 17.93 -11.21 -24.28
N ARG A 366 16.66 -11.60 -24.49
CA ARG A 366 15.75 -11.97 -23.40
C ARG A 366 16.03 -13.39 -22.97
N ASP A 367 15.97 -13.65 -21.68
CA ASP A 367 16.10 -14.98 -21.10
C ASP A 367 14.80 -15.80 -21.26
N ASP A 368 14.37 -16.00 -22.50
CA ASP A 368 13.26 -16.88 -22.82
C ASP A 368 13.76 -18.33 -22.96
N ASP A 369 13.34 -19.20 -22.04
CA ASP A 369 13.68 -20.62 -22.03
C ASP A 369 13.31 -21.33 -23.34
N GLY A 370 12.29 -20.86 -24.06
CA GLY A 370 11.91 -21.41 -25.37
C GLY A 370 12.94 -21.18 -26.46
N ARG A 371 13.89 -20.26 -26.25
CA ARG A 371 14.97 -19.91 -27.18
C ARG A 371 16.35 -20.33 -26.65
N ARG A 372 16.37 -21.04 -25.51
CA ARG A 372 17.60 -21.48 -24.86
C ARG A 372 18.16 -22.71 -25.55
N MET A 373 19.40 -22.61 -26.05
CA MET A 373 20.15 -23.72 -26.65
C MET A 373 20.83 -24.55 -25.57
N ALA A 374 21.24 -25.79 -25.87
CA ALA A 374 22.01 -26.65 -24.98
C ALA A 374 23.49 -26.69 -25.39
N LEU A 375 24.15 -25.53 -25.34
CA LEU A 375 25.55 -25.38 -25.69
C LEU A 375 26.44 -25.81 -24.52
N PHE A 376 26.13 -25.36 -23.31
CA PHE A 376 26.89 -25.69 -22.09
C PHE A 376 26.29 -26.88 -21.33
N PRO A 377 27.11 -27.62 -20.55
CA PRO A 377 26.61 -28.67 -19.66
C PRO A 377 25.64 -28.12 -18.61
N ARG A 378 24.47 -28.77 -18.49
CA ARG A 378 23.46 -28.49 -17.46
C ARG A 378 23.84 -29.09 -16.11
N HIS A 379 23.24 -28.60 -15.03
CA HIS A 379 23.19 -29.39 -13.80
C HIS A 379 22.47 -30.73 -14.07
N GLN A 380 23.01 -31.84 -13.57
CA GLN A 380 22.25 -33.09 -13.55
C GLN A 380 21.02 -32.85 -12.66
N ALA A 381 19.83 -33.19 -13.16
CA ALA A 381 18.63 -33.14 -12.34
C ALA A 381 18.83 -34.08 -11.15
N VAL A 382 19.07 -33.52 -9.97
CA VAL A 382 19.10 -34.30 -8.72
C VAL A 382 17.66 -34.63 -8.39
N GLU A 383 17.19 -35.81 -8.79
CA GLU A 383 16.12 -36.49 -8.08
C GLU A 383 16.66 -36.83 -6.69
N ASP A 384 16.53 -35.92 -5.72
CA ASP A 384 16.52 -36.22 -4.28
C ASP A 384 16.39 -34.93 -3.44
N GLY A 385 15.17 -34.69 -2.93
CA GLY A 385 14.90 -34.55 -1.50
C GLY A 385 15.56 -33.46 -0.64
N VAL A 386 16.29 -32.50 -1.19
CA VAL A 386 16.71 -31.29 -0.45
C VAL A 386 16.03 -30.11 -1.10
N ALA A 387 15.42 -29.22 -0.31
CA ALA A 387 14.64 -28.06 -0.74
C ALA A 387 15.45 -27.12 -1.65
N GLY A 388 15.61 -27.53 -2.90
CA GLY A 388 16.05 -26.74 -4.04
C GLY A 388 14.94 -25.76 -4.31
N ASN A 389 15.25 -24.52 -4.00
CA ASN A 389 14.47 -23.35 -4.33
C ASN A 389 14.01 -23.49 -5.79
N THR A 390 12.73 -23.79 -6.00
CA THR A 390 12.17 -24.00 -7.32
C THR A 390 12.41 -22.75 -8.16
N ASP A 391 13.28 -22.89 -9.16
CA ASP A 391 13.53 -21.95 -10.24
C ASP A 391 12.28 -21.87 -11.14
N ALA A 392 11.22 -21.28 -10.61
CA ALA A 392 10.21 -20.64 -11.43
C ALA A 392 10.58 -19.16 -11.48
N ALA A 393 11.35 -18.78 -12.50
CA ALA A 393 11.55 -17.39 -12.86
C ALA A 393 10.17 -16.79 -13.18
N ALA A 394 9.56 -16.11 -12.22
CA ALA A 394 8.49 -15.16 -12.52
C ALA A 394 9.14 -13.96 -13.23
N SER A 395 9.34 -14.08 -14.54
CA SER A 395 8.59 -13.35 -15.56
C SER A 395 8.27 -11.86 -15.38
N GLY A 396 8.85 -11.14 -14.42
CA GLY A 396 8.48 -9.77 -14.10
C GLY A 396 9.16 -8.77 -15.03
N SER A 397 8.58 -8.55 -16.21
CA SER A 397 9.05 -7.56 -17.19
C SER A 397 8.94 -6.13 -16.67
N ILE A 398 10.02 -5.34 -16.83
CA ILE A 398 9.96 -3.86 -16.98
C ILE A 398 10.90 -3.46 -18.11
#